data_AF-A0A949Q9I6-F1
#
_entry.id   AF-A0A949Q9I6-F1
#
_cell.length_a   1.000
_cell.length_b   1.000
_cell.length_c   1.000
_cell.angle_alpha   90.00
_cell.angle_beta   90.00
_cell.angle_gamma   90.00
#
_symmetry.space_group_name_H-M   'P 1'
#
loop_
_entity.id
_entity.type
_entity.pdbx_description
1 polymer ?
#
loop_
_entity_poly.entity_id
_entity_poly.type
_entity_poly.pdbx_seq_one_letter_code
_entity_poly.pdbx_strand_id
1 'polypeptide(L)'
;LNTQYGYKQITHLGSSLVARPGQLVLGLTRGNAVAQFATRTPTYSDRSGRWECASPQLTLTLGFSPLTVYVAKEFPVGSCAYQEIYQHELRHVKTYQTHLATIEKDVADTLNRRFATGAPWRGPLGETRARLQKELDERWLPYIQRELAKADAEQALIDTDEEYERVAKSCDGAIRKRIP
;
A
#
# COMPACT_ATOMS: atom_id res chain seq x y z
N LEU A 1 3.45 4.07 15.59
CA LEU A 1 3.42 5.53 15.86
C LEU A 1 4.85 6.00 16.10
N ASN A 2 5.24 7.11 15.46
CA ASN A 2 6.55 7.74 15.62
C ASN A 2 6.38 9.23 15.94
N THR A 3 6.97 9.68 17.05
CA THR A 3 6.92 11.07 17.53
C THR A 3 8.32 11.70 17.66
N GLN A 4 9.33 11.10 17.05
CA GLN A 4 10.73 11.52 17.17
C GLN A 4 11.11 12.62 16.17
N TYR A 5 10.37 12.73 15.06
CA TYR A 5 10.63 13.68 13.99
C TYR A 5 9.89 15.00 14.21
N GLY A 6 10.54 16.12 13.89
CA GLY A 6 9.88 17.44 13.85
C GLY A 6 9.14 17.67 12.53
N TYR A 7 8.21 18.64 12.51
CA TYR A 7 7.37 18.92 11.33
C TYR A 7 8.18 19.18 10.05
N LYS A 8 9.36 19.82 10.12
CA LYS A 8 10.24 20.03 8.95
C LYS A 8 10.75 18.72 8.36
N GLN A 9 11.12 17.77 9.23
CA GLN A 9 11.59 16.45 8.80
C GLN A 9 10.44 15.64 8.21
N ILE A 10 9.26 15.69 8.83
CA ILE A 10 8.06 15.03 8.33
C ILE A 10 7.65 15.62 6.96
N THR A 11 7.71 16.94 6.80
CA THR A 11 7.45 17.62 5.53
C THR A 11 8.40 17.15 4.44
N HIS A 12 9.69 16.98 4.75
CA HIS A 12 10.64 16.39 3.81
C HIS A 12 10.35 14.91 3.52
N LEU A 13 9.94 14.12 4.51
CA LEU A 13 9.57 12.71 4.31
C LEU A 13 8.33 12.54 3.43
N GLY A 14 7.41 13.50 3.50
CA GLY A 14 6.20 13.56 2.68
C GLY A 14 6.36 14.31 1.36
N SER A 15 7.57 14.77 0.98
CA SER A 15 7.73 15.67 -0.17
C SER A 15 7.28 15.09 -1.53
N SER A 16 7.22 13.75 -1.65
CA SER A 16 6.68 13.08 -2.83
C SER A 16 5.15 12.91 -2.80
N LEU A 17 4.52 13.14 -1.64
CA LEU A 17 3.09 12.99 -1.38
C LEU A 17 2.39 14.35 -1.24
N VAL A 18 3.13 15.39 -0.82
CA VAL A 18 2.61 16.74 -0.61
C VAL A 18 2.63 17.48 -1.94
N ALA A 19 1.44 17.73 -2.50
CA ALA A 19 1.27 18.34 -3.81
C ALA A 19 1.58 19.85 -3.86
N ARG A 20 1.87 20.52 -2.72
CA ARG A 20 1.86 22.00 -2.65
C ARG A 20 3.12 22.59 -2.03
N PRO A 21 3.87 23.44 -2.76
CA PRO A 21 5.00 24.19 -2.23
C PRO A 21 4.57 25.10 -1.06
N GLY A 22 5.29 25.02 0.07
CA GLY A 22 5.09 25.91 1.22
C GLY A 22 4.11 25.41 2.30
N GLN A 23 3.43 24.28 2.11
CA GLN A 23 2.61 23.66 3.16
C GLN A 23 3.47 22.86 4.15
N LEU A 24 3.25 23.07 5.45
CA LEU A 24 3.91 22.33 6.53
C LEU A 24 3.09 21.08 6.87
N VAL A 25 3.77 19.94 6.93
CA VAL A 25 3.18 18.66 7.31
C VAL A 25 3.40 18.41 8.81
N LEU A 26 2.30 18.31 9.56
CA LEU A 26 2.33 18.17 11.02
C LEU A 26 2.20 16.70 11.47
N GLY A 27 1.58 15.87 10.63
CA GLY A 27 1.48 14.42 10.76
C GLY A 27 1.62 13.78 9.38
N LEU A 28 2.01 12.51 9.35
CA LEU A 28 2.12 11.77 8.10
C LEU A 28 1.80 10.30 8.34
N THR A 29 1.00 9.72 7.46
CA THR A 29 0.77 8.28 7.42
C THR A 29 1.45 7.71 6.18
N ARG A 30 2.40 6.80 6.38
CA ARG A 30 3.16 6.18 5.29
C ARG A 30 2.98 4.66 5.31
N GLY A 31 2.34 4.13 4.29
CA GLY A 31 2.26 2.70 4.01
C GLY A 31 3.16 2.31 2.85
N ASN A 32 4.11 1.39 3.06
CA ASN A 32 4.87 0.82 1.94
C ASN A 32 4.08 -0.34 1.34
N ALA A 33 3.69 -0.24 0.07
CA ALA A 33 3.02 -1.31 -0.63
C ALA A 33 3.92 -2.56 -0.74
N VAL A 34 3.38 -3.71 -0.35
CA VAL A 34 4.03 -5.02 -0.46
C VAL A 34 3.10 -5.94 -1.24
N ALA A 35 3.65 -6.65 -2.21
CA ALA A 35 2.98 -7.72 -2.94
C ALA A 35 3.98 -8.84 -3.20
N GLN A 36 3.61 -10.07 -2.84
CA GLN A 36 4.47 -11.23 -2.97
C GLN A 36 3.66 -12.45 -3.42
N PHE A 37 4.16 -13.12 -4.45
CA PHE A 37 3.64 -14.42 -4.87
C PHE A 37 4.45 -15.55 -4.24
N ALA A 38 3.74 -16.57 -3.76
CA ALA A 38 4.27 -17.89 -3.49
C ALA A 38 3.60 -18.89 -4.44
N THR A 39 4.41 -19.74 -5.07
CA THR A 39 3.92 -20.71 -6.07
C THR A 39 4.29 -22.14 -5.69
N ARG A 40 3.33 -23.06 -5.78
CA ARG A 40 3.58 -24.51 -5.84
C ARG A 40 3.14 -25.01 -7.21
N THR A 41 3.97 -25.80 -7.87
CA THR A 41 3.69 -26.26 -9.23
C THR A 41 3.99 -27.75 -9.35
N PRO A 42 3.12 -28.64 -8.82
CA PRO A 42 3.19 -30.06 -9.13
C PRO A 42 3.23 -30.28 -10.63
N THR A 43 4.20 -31.07 -11.11
CA THR A 43 4.34 -31.44 -12.51
C THR A 43 4.35 -32.96 -12.69
N TYR A 44 3.91 -33.41 -13.85
CA TYR A 44 3.98 -34.79 -14.30
C TYR A 44 4.47 -34.83 -15.75
N SER A 45 5.55 -35.57 -16.00
CA SER A 45 6.14 -35.70 -17.33
C SER A 45 5.44 -36.79 -18.14
N ASP A 46 5.27 -36.55 -19.43
CA ASP A 46 4.73 -37.56 -20.33
C ASP A 46 5.76 -38.67 -20.63
N ARG A 47 5.29 -39.79 -21.20
CA ARG A 47 6.16 -40.92 -21.54
C ARG A 47 7.23 -40.58 -22.59
N SER A 48 7.01 -39.54 -23.39
CA SER A 48 7.96 -39.12 -24.42
C SER A 48 9.12 -38.29 -23.86
N GLY A 49 9.01 -37.80 -22.63
CA GLY A 49 9.98 -36.91 -22.00
C GLY A 49 10.04 -35.52 -22.63
N ARG A 50 9.10 -35.18 -23.53
CA ARG A 50 9.07 -33.89 -24.23
C ARG A 50 8.09 -32.92 -23.59
N TRP A 51 7.06 -33.44 -22.94
CA TRP A 51 5.97 -32.64 -22.40
C TRP A 51 5.80 -32.88 -20.91
N GLU A 52 5.30 -31.86 -20.21
CA GLU A 52 4.82 -31.98 -18.85
C GLU A 52 3.42 -31.39 -18.71
N CYS A 53 2.66 -31.96 -17.79
CA CYS A 53 1.43 -31.37 -17.26
C CYS A 53 1.73 -30.75 -15.90
N ALA A 54 1.22 -29.56 -15.63
CA ALA A 54 1.41 -28.86 -14.36
C ALA A 54 0.06 -28.41 -13.77
N SER A 55 -0.04 -28.36 -12.44
CA SER A 55 -1.20 -27.79 -11.74
C SER A 55 -0.74 -26.68 -10.78
N PRO A 56 -0.50 -25.45 -11.27
CA PRO A 56 -0.01 -24.37 -10.43
C PRO A 56 -1.00 -23.95 -9.35
N GLN A 57 -0.48 -23.72 -8.16
CA GLN A 57 -1.17 -23.14 -7.02
C GLN A 57 -0.46 -21.83 -6.67
N LEU A 58 -1.24 -20.76 -6.57
CA LEU A 58 -0.75 -19.42 -6.30
C LEU A 58 -1.28 -18.95 -4.95
N THR A 59 -0.41 -18.39 -4.13
CA THR A 59 -0.76 -17.63 -2.94
C THR A 59 -0.20 -16.24 -3.11
N LEU A 60 -1.08 -15.23 -3.12
CA LEU A 60 -0.70 -13.83 -3.14
C LEU A 60 -0.84 -13.27 -1.73
N THR A 61 0.23 -12.64 -1.23
CA THR A 61 0.18 -11.79 -0.04
C THR A 61 0.34 -10.35 -0.49
N LEU A 62 -0.60 -9.48 -0.14
CA LEU A 62 -0.55 -8.05 -0.46
C LEU A 62 -0.95 -7.20 0.76
N GLY A 63 -0.47 -5.96 0.80
CA GLY A 63 -0.84 -5.00 1.84
C GLY A 63 0.14 -3.83 1.94
N PHE A 64 0.08 -3.13 3.08
CA PHE A 64 0.97 -2.01 3.39
C PHE A 64 1.81 -2.33 4.64
N SER A 65 3.12 -2.49 4.49
CA SER A 65 4.01 -2.84 5.60
C SER A 65 5.44 -2.26 5.45
N PRO A 66 5.96 -1.53 6.45
CA PRO A 66 5.23 -1.06 7.63
C PRO A 66 4.21 0.04 7.26
N LEU A 67 3.12 0.11 8.02
CA LEU A 67 2.20 1.25 8.03
C LEU A 67 2.53 2.14 9.24
N THR A 68 3.20 3.27 8.99
CA THR A 68 3.75 4.13 10.04
C THR A 68 3.03 5.46 10.10
N VAL A 69 2.47 5.78 11.25
CA VAL A 69 1.94 7.11 11.58
C VAL A 69 3.02 7.93 12.28
N TYR A 70 3.25 9.14 11.77
CA TYR A 70 4.14 10.16 12.31
C TYR A 70 3.32 11.32 12.86
N VAL A 71 3.70 11.83 14.03
CA VAL A 71 3.18 13.10 14.56
C VAL A 71 4.37 13.94 14.97
N ALA A 72 4.39 15.21 14.58
CA ALA A 72 5.51 16.11 14.83
C ALA A 72 5.78 16.26 16.34
N LYS A 73 7.05 16.13 16.73
CA LYS A 73 7.50 16.18 18.13
C LYS A 73 7.20 17.49 18.85
N GLU A 74 6.97 18.57 18.11
CA GLU A 74 6.58 19.88 18.63
C GLU A 74 5.22 19.86 19.36
N PHE A 75 4.42 18.81 19.14
CA PHE A 75 3.13 18.57 19.79
C PHE A 75 3.27 17.45 20.84
N PRO A 76 3.29 17.78 22.14
CA PRO A 76 3.45 16.79 23.19
C PRO A 76 2.34 15.73 23.16
N VAL A 77 2.70 14.46 23.35
CA VAL A 77 1.76 13.35 23.43
C VAL A 77 0.71 13.63 24.50
N GLY A 78 -0.56 13.43 24.16
CA GLY A 78 -1.70 13.69 25.05
C GLY A 78 -2.21 15.13 25.04
N SER A 79 -1.52 16.07 24.39
CA SER A 79 -2.07 17.42 24.16
C SER A 79 -3.22 17.38 23.15
N CYS A 80 -4.12 18.37 23.21
CA CYS A 80 -5.21 18.52 22.23
C CYS A 80 -4.68 18.53 20.79
N ALA A 81 -3.62 19.31 20.52
CA ALA A 81 -3.03 19.42 19.18
C ALA A 81 -2.49 18.07 18.67
N TYR A 82 -1.81 17.33 19.55
CA TYR A 82 -1.34 15.98 19.25
C TYR A 82 -2.51 15.04 18.91
N GLN A 83 -3.60 15.09 19.69
CA GLN A 83 -4.76 14.24 19.47
C GLN A 83 -5.45 14.56 18.14
N GLU A 84 -5.65 15.83 17.81
CA GLU A 84 -6.25 16.24 16.53
C GLU A 84 -5.42 15.76 15.33
N ILE A 85 -4.10 15.97 15.36
CA ILE A 85 -3.21 15.50 14.28
C ILE A 85 -3.24 13.97 14.21
N TYR A 86 -3.11 13.29 15.35
CA TYR A 86 -3.11 11.82 15.37
C TYR A 86 -4.43 11.22 14.87
N GLN A 87 -5.57 11.80 15.24
CA GLN A 87 -6.89 11.34 14.75
C GLN A 87 -7.05 11.59 13.26
N HIS A 88 -6.53 12.71 12.74
CA HIS A 88 -6.47 12.95 11.31
C HIS A 88 -5.62 11.86 10.61
N GLU A 89 -4.43 11.55 11.11
CA GLU A 89 -3.60 10.46 10.58
C GLU A 89 -4.27 9.07 10.65
N LEU A 90 -5.11 8.82 11.65
CA LEU A 90 -5.87 7.57 11.71
C LEU A 90 -6.94 7.47 10.61
N ARG A 91 -7.42 8.59 10.04
CA ARG A 91 -8.29 8.57 8.86
C ARG A 91 -7.52 8.05 7.64
N HIS A 92 -6.28 8.49 7.47
CA HIS A 92 -5.38 7.98 6.44
C HIS A 92 -5.11 6.48 6.59
N VAL A 93 -4.86 6.00 7.82
CA VAL A 93 -4.77 4.55 8.11
C VAL A 93 -6.04 3.81 7.70
N LYS A 94 -7.22 4.36 8.01
CA LYS A 94 -8.50 3.74 7.67
C LYS A 94 -8.73 3.69 6.16
N THR A 95 -8.27 4.69 5.41
CA THR A 95 -8.33 4.69 3.95
C THR A 95 -7.45 3.59 3.36
N TYR A 96 -6.20 3.42 3.84
CA TYR A 96 -5.36 2.30 3.41
C TYR A 96 -6.03 0.93 3.65
N GLN A 97 -6.63 0.74 4.83
CA GLN A 97 -7.33 -0.50 5.17
C GLN A 97 -8.57 -0.75 4.30
N THR A 98 -9.36 0.30 4.07
CA THR A 98 -10.56 0.23 3.24
C THR A 98 -10.20 -0.09 1.79
N HIS A 99 -9.20 0.62 1.25
CA HIS A 99 -8.69 0.41 -0.10
C HIS A 99 -8.19 -1.02 -0.31
N LEU A 100 -7.43 -1.56 0.66
CA LEU A 100 -6.96 -2.94 0.59
C LEU A 100 -8.12 -3.94 0.53
N ALA A 101 -9.15 -3.74 1.35
CA ALA A 101 -10.32 -4.60 1.37
C ALA A 101 -11.13 -4.54 0.06
N THR A 102 -11.19 -3.38 -0.60
CA THR A 102 -11.86 -3.26 -1.91
C THR A 102 -11.08 -3.95 -3.02
N ILE A 103 -9.75 -3.80 -3.09
CA ILE A 103 -8.97 -4.40 -4.19
C ILE A 103 -8.77 -5.91 -4.04
N GLU A 104 -8.86 -6.46 -2.83
CA GLU A 104 -8.60 -7.89 -2.56
C GLU A 104 -9.45 -8.79 -3.48
N LYS A 105 -10.76 -8.53 -3.54
CA LYS A 105 -11.70 -9.30 -4.36
C LYS A 105 -11.39 -9.17 -5.85
N ASP A 106 -11.18 -7.96 -6.33
CA ASP A 106 -10.96 -7.69 -7.76
C ASP A 106 -9.65 -8.31 -8.26
N VAL A 107 -8.59 -8.24 -7.45
CA VAL A 107 -7.30 -8.87 -7.74
C VAL A 107 -7.47 -10.40 -7.74
N ALA A 108 -8.14 -10.97 -6.73
CA ALA A 108 -8.38 -12.41 -6.66
C ALA A 108 -9.19 -12.92 -7.86
N ASP A 109 -10.28 -12.25 -8.22
CA ASP A 109 -11.13 -12.61 -9.36
C ASP A 109 -10.37 -12.48 -10.69
N THR A 110 -9.50 -11.48 -10.82
CA THR A 110 -8.67 -11.28 -12.01
C THR A 110 -7.61 -12.38 -12.16
N LEU A 111 -6.93 -12.75 -11.08
CA LEU A 111 -5.97 -13.86 -11.09
C LEU A 111 -6.67 -15.20 -11.33
N ASN A 112 -7.81 -15.45 -10.69
CA ASN A 112 -8.59 -16.68 -10.91
C ASN A 112 -8.98 -16.83 -12.38
N ARG A 113 -9.47 -15.76 -13.03
CA ARG A 113 -9.78 -15.79 -14.47
C ARG A 113 -8.59 -16.17 -15.34
N ARG A 114 -7.37 -15.77 -14.96
CA ARG A 114 -6.15 -16.09 -15.72
C ARG A 114 -5.65 -17.52 -15.47
N PHE A 115 -5.66 -17.96 -14.22
CA PHE A 115 -4.90 -19.14 -13.80
C PHE A 115 -5.80 -20.37 -13.53
N ALA A 116 -7.04 -20.18 -13.08
CA ALA A 116 -7.98 -21.26 -12.78
C ALA A 116 -8.73 -21.72 -14.05
N THR A 117 -8.01 -22.37 -14.95
CA THR A 117 -8.53 -22.79 -16.27
C THR A 117 -9.39 -24.06 -16.26
N GLY A 118 -9.50 -24.75 -15.11
CA GLY A 118 -10.23 -26.02 -14.98
C GLY A 118 -9.50 -27.25 -15.54
N ALA A 119 -8.31 -27.08 -16.13
CA ALA A 119 -7.48 -28.16 -16.64
C ALA A 119 -5.99 -27.97 -16.26
N PRO A 120 -5.20 -29.05 -16.19
CA PRO A 120 -3.76 -28.94 -16.05
C PRO A 120 -3.13 -28.14 -17.21
N TRP A 121 -2.13 -27.36 -16.89
CA TRP A 121 -1.31 -26.68 -17.88
C TRP A 121 -0.44 -27.69 -18.60
N ARG A 122 -0.25 -27.53 -19.91
CA ARG A 122 0.67 -28.38 -20.69
C ARG A 122 1.78 -27.52 -21.28
N GLY A 123 3.02 -27.96 -21.11
CA GLY A 123 4.19 -27.24 -21.60
C GLY A 123 5.37 -28.17 -21.90
N PRO A 124 6.45 -27.66 -22.51
CA PRO A 124 7.70 -28.40 -22.62
C PRO A 124 8.23 -28.79 -21.24
N LEU A 125 8.89 -29.94 -21.16
CA LEU A 125 9.48 -30.44 -19.92
C LEU A 125 10.40 -29.40 -19.27
N GLY A 126 10.18 -29.11 -17.98
CA GLY A 126 11.00 -28.22 -17.18
C GLY A 126 10.74 -26.72 -17.38
N GLU A 127 9.85 -26.33 -18.30
CA GLU A 127 9.65 -24.91 -18.61
C GLU A 127 8.46 -24.28 -17.88
N THR A 128 7.47 -25.06 -17.43
CA THR A 128 6.19 -24.49 -16.98
C THR A 128 6.36 -23.58 -15.76
N ARG A 129 7.20 -23.98 -14.79
CA ARG A 129 7.49 -23.18 -13.60
C ARG A 129 8.17 -21.86 -13.95
N ALA A 130 9.18 -21.89 -14.81
CA ALA A 130 9.94 -20.69 -15.18
C ALA A 130 9.05 -19.70 -15.97
N ARG A 131 8.22 -20.20 -16.88
CA ARG A 131 7.26 -19.39 -17.62
C ARG A 131 6.21 -18.75 -16.70
N LEU A 132 5.69 -19.51 -15.74
CA LEU A 132 4.76 -18.98 -14.74
C LEU A 132 5.42 -17.87 -13.90
N GLN A 133 6.62 -18.12 -13.37
CA GLN A 133 7.32 -17.13 -12.54
C GLN A 133 7.56 -15.84 -13.33
N LYS A 134 8.03 -15.96 -14.57
CA LYS A 134 8.23 -14.81 -15.46
C LYS A 134 6.95 -14.02 -15.68
N GLU A 135 5.82 -14.70 -15.92
CA GLU A 135 4.53 -14.01 -16.07
C GLU A 135 4.11 -13.28 -14.79
N LEU A 136 4.30 -13.91 -13.63
CA LEU A 136 3.98 -13.29 -12.33
C LEU A 136 4.82 -12.02 -12.11
N ASP A 137 6.12 -12.08 -12.39
CA ASP A 137 7.05 -10.97 -12.15
C ASP A 137 6.88 -9.83 -13.16
N GLU A 138 6.74 -10.15 -14.45
CA GLU A 138 6.73 -9.12 -15.51
C GLU A 138 5.34 -8.49 -15.71
N ARG A 139 4.27 -9.23 -15.44
CA ARG A 139 2.90 -8.77 -15.72
C ARG A 139 2.11 -8.52 -14.45
N TRP A 140 2.05 -9.49 -13.54
CA TRP A 140 1.09 -9.48 -12.45
C TRP A 140 1.55 -8.67 -11.24
N LEU A 141 2.83 -8.75 -10.87
CA LEU A 141 3.39 -7.97 -9.77
C LEU A 141 3.29 -6.46 -10.03
N PRO A 142 3.68 -5.93 -11.23
CA PRO A 142 3.47 -4.52 -11.55
C PRO A 142 2.00 -4.11 -11.58
N TYR A 143 1.10 -5.00 -12.02
CA TYR A 143 -0.34 -4.73 -11.97
C TYR A 143 -0.84 -4.54 -10.53
N ILE A 144 -0.51 -5.46 -9.62
CA ILE A 144 -0.92 -5.38 -8.21
C ILE A 144 -0.31 -4.16 -7.52
N GLN A 145 0.96 -3.84 -7.81
CA GLN A 145 1.60 -2.64 -7.29
C GLN A 145 0.88 -1.35 -7.73
N ARG A 146 0.40 -1.29 -8.98
CA ARG A 146 -0.40 -0.16 -9.46
C ARG A 146 -1.77 -0.10 -8.78
N GLU A 147 -2.41 -1.23 -8.53
CA GLU A 147 -3.67 -1.25 -7.79
C GLU A 147 -3.47 -0.71 -6.37
N LEU A 148 -2.45 -1.17 -5.64
CA LEU A 148 -2.11 -0.65 -4.30
C LEU A 148 -1.77 0.85 -4.31
N ALA A 149 -1.07 1.33 -5.34
CA ALA A 149 -0.69 2.74 -5.45
C ALA A 149 -1.90 3.69 -5.66
N LYS A 150 -3.07 3.18 -6.04
CA LYS A 150 -4.30 4.00 -6.14
C LYS A 150 -4.76 4.52 -4.78
N ALA A 151 -4.36 3.87 -3.69
CA ALA A 151 -4.60 4.37 -2.34
C ALA A 151 -4.10 5.80 -2.16
N ASP A 152 -2.97 6.18 -2.78
CA ASP A 152 -2.39 7.53 -2.64
C ASP A 152 -3.33 8.63 -3.16
N ALA A 153 -4.11 8.33 -4.20
CA ALA A 153 -5.12 9.26 -4.71
C ALA A 153 -6.30 9.43 -3.73
N GLU A 154 -6.67 8.38 -3.01
CA GLU A 154 -7.72 8.44 -1.98
C GLU A 154 -7.23 9.17 -0.72
N GLN A 155 -5.95 9.02 -0.35
CA GLN A 155 -5.32 9.77 0.75
C GLN A 155 -5.39 11.29 0.48
N ALA A 156 -5.09 11.71 -0.75
CA ALA A 156 -5.11 13.11 -1.14
C ALA A 156 -6.50 13.79 -1.01
N LEU A 157 -7.59 13.01 -0.97
CA LEU A 157 -8.94 13.54 -0.73
C LEU A 157 -9.20 13.89 0.74
N ILE A 158 -8.37 13.40 1.68
CA ILE A 158 -8.46 13.74 3.10
C ILE A 158 -7.75 15.08 3.38
N ASP A 159 -6.62 15.32 2.71
CA ASP A 159 -5.74 16.48 2.92
C ASP A 159 -6.20 17.72 2.14
N THR A 160 -7.46 18.14 2.33
CA THR A 160 -8.00 19.35 1.69
C THR A 160 -7.56 20.62 2.44
N ASP A 161 -7.61 21.77 1.77
CA ASP A 161 -7.26 23.05 2.40
C ASP A 161 -8.16 23.38 3.59
N GLU A 162 -9.45 23.04 3.48
CA GLU A 162 -10.43 23.22 4.53
C GLU A 162 -10.08 22.35 5.75
N GLU A 163 -9.61 21.12 5.54
CA GLU A 163 -9.17 20.24 6.62
C GLU A 163 -7.90 20.78 7.29
N TYR A 164 -6.93 21.28 6.52
CA TYR A 164 -5.75 21.97 7.07
C TYR A 164 -6.15 23.19 7.91
N GLU A 165 -7.06 24.02 7.42
CA GLU A 165 -7.55 25.17 8.17
C GLU A 165 -8.29 24.77 9.45
N ARG A 166 -9.13 23.73 9.39
CA ARG A 166 -9.85 23.18 10.54
C ARG A 166 -8.87 22.73 11.62
N VAL A 167 -7.88 21.92 11.23
CA VAL A 167 -6.84 21.42 12.14
C VAL A 167 -6.01 22.59 12.67
N ALA A 168 -5.62 23.57 11.86
CA ALA A 168 -4.83 24.71 12.32
C ALA A 168 -5.58 25.63 13.30
N LYS A 169 -6.92 25.72 13.20
CA LYS A 169 -7.79 26.51 14.09
C LYS A 169 -8.21 25.74 15.35
N SER A 170 -7.99 24.43 15.40
CA SER A 170 -8.36 23.61 16.56
C SER A 170 -7.49 23.95 17.78
N CYS A 171 -7.93 23.48 18.95
CA CYS A 171 -7.19 23.61 20.21
C CYS A 171 -6.78 25.06 20.54
N ASP A 172 -7.69 26.02 20.35
CA ASP A 172 -7.47 27.46 20.57
C ASP A 172 -6.24 28.02 19.81
N GLY A 173 -5.98 27.47 18.63
CA GLY A 173 -4.84 27.85 17.78
C GLY A 173 -3.48 27.40 18.33
N ALA A 174 -3.44 26.45 19.28
CA ALA A 174 -2.18 25.90 19.82
C ALA A 174 -1.25 25.38 18.72
N ILE A 175 -1.80 24.88 17.61
CA ILE A 175 -1.04 24.43 16.45
C ILE A 175 -0.28 25.59 15.80
N ARG A 176 -0.97 26.70 15.50
CA ARG A 176 -0.36 27.92 14.93
C ARG A 176 0.73 28.52 15.83
N LYS A 177 0.60 28.42 17.16
CA LYS A 177 1.60 28.94 18.11
C LYS A 177 2.91 28.15 18.13
N ARG A 178 2.93 26.93 17.57
CA ARG A 178 4.09 26.01 17.59
C ARG A 178 4.79 25.89 16.23
N ILE A 179 4.22 26.51 15.20
CA ILE A 179 4.77 26.58 13.86
C ILE A 179 5.05 28.05 13.50
N PRO A 180 5.96 28.34 12.55
CA PRO A 180 6.33 29.70 12.17
C PRO A 180 5.19 30.49 11.55
#